data_AF-A0A449B353-F1
#
_entry.id   AF-A0A449B353-F1
#
_cell.length_a   1.000
_cell.length_b   1.000
_cell.length_c   1.000
_cell.angle_alpha   90.00
_cell.angle_beta   90.00
_cell.angle_gamma   90.00
#
_symmetry.space_group_name_H-M   'P 1'
#
loop_
_entity.id
_entity.type
_entity.pdbx_description
1 polymer ?
#
loop_
_entity_poly.entity_id
_entity_poly.type
_entity_poly.pdbx_seq_one_letter_code
_entity_poly.pdbx_strand_id
1 'polypeptide(L)'
;MKWKLNMKFNITKENFPNILTMVRIWIAFLLVAFLIFFGTEIYSDFNRFQKYRISLSWIMFVFFTLAIATDFADGYLARKWKVVSDYGKLWDPLADKIITIVALVYLILANWFNPGLVVLIVIRDLIVDGLRIQMARKQMDVKASKLAKIKTFYISILIIVTLLLNGIFLSSNGIPTNVENLYSTAQKALSIVVLIGLIGAVIISYVSGYQYLEKSLKHKQ
;
A
#
# COMPACT_ATOMS: atom_id res chain seq x y z
N MET A 1 -37.28 20.49 -11.79
CA MET A 1 -36.78 19.49 -10.80
C MET A 1 -35.41 19.96 -10.29
N LYS A 2 -35.38 20.73 -9.18
CA LYS A 2 -34.13 21.29 -8.61
C LYS A 2 -33.61 20.34 -7.53
N TRP A 3 -32.58 19.56 -7.86
CA TRP A 3 -31.81 18.80 -6.87
C TRP A 3 -30.93 19.77 -6.07
N LYS A 4 -31.43 20.27 -4.93
CA LYS A 4 -30.57 20.92 -3.93
C LYS A 4 -29.86 19.83 -3.15
N LEU A 5 -28.65 19.47 -3.58
CA LEU A 5 -27.68 18.73 -2.78
C LEU A 5 -27.23 19.60 -1.60
N ASN A 6 -28.02 19.60 -0.53
CA ASN A 6 -27.66 20.21 0.74
C ASN A 6 -26.84 19.18 1.55
N MET A 7 -25.65 18.83 1.04
CA MET A 7 -24.67 18.06 1.81
C MET A 7 -24.04 18.99 2.85
N LYS A 8 -24.75 19.23 3.95
CA LYS A 8 -24.14 19.80 5.16
C LYS A 8 -23.29 18.70 5.77
N PHE A 9 -22.00 18.66 5.43
CA PHE A 9 -21.01 17.87 6.15
C PHE A 9 -20.86 18.47 7.56
N ASN A 10 -21.75 18.09 8.48
CA ASN A 10 -21.55 18.39 9.88
C ASN A 10 -20.48 17.41 10.38
N ILE A 11 -19.24 17.88 10.52
CA ILE A 11 -18.10 17.07 10.95
C ILE A 11 -18.27 16.80 12.45
N THR A 12 -19.07 15.78 12.79
CA THR A 12 -19.17 15.26 14.15
C THR A 12 -17.98 14.34 14.44
N LYS A 13 -17.56 14.24 15.71
CA LYS A 13 -16.46 13.34 16.14
C LYS A 13 -16.69 11.89 15.70
N GLU A 14 -17.94 11.49 15.53
CA GLU A 14 -18.36 10.14 15.14
C GLU A 14 -18.18 9.85 13.64
N ASN A 15 -18.24 10.87 12.78
CA ASN A 15 -18.12 10.73 11.33
C ASN A 15 -16.69 10.93 10.80
N PHE A 16 -15.79 11.43 11.64
CA PHE A 16 -14.40 11.71 11.25
C PHE A 16 -13.63 10.49 10.73
N PRO A 17 -13.71 9.30 11.35
CA PRO A 17 -13.06 8.09 10.82
C PRO A 17 -13.63 7.67 9.45
N ASN A 18 -14.93 7.85 9.23
CA ASN A 18 -15.59 7.55 7.96
C ASN A 18 -15.15 8.50 6.83
N ILE A 19 -14.90 9.77 7.16
CA ILE A 19 -14.40 10.75 6.18
C ILE A 19 -12.96 10.39 5.78
N LEU A 20 -12.11 9.98 6.73
CA LEU A 20 -10.73 9.54 6.44
C LEU A 20 -10.70 8.30 5.54
N THR A 21 -11.60 7.33 5.76
CA THR A 21 -11.77 6.18 4.86
C THR A 21 -12.19 6.60 3.46
N MET A 22 -13.20 7.48 3.33
CA MET A 22 -13.62 7.98 2.02
C MET A 22 -12.47 8.69 1.30
N VAL A 23 -11.70 9.52 1.99
CA VAL A 23 -10.51 10.18 1.42
C VAL A 23 -9.51 9.14 0.92
N ARG A 24 -9.21 8.09 1.70
CA ARG A 24 -8.31 7.01 1.26
C ARG A 24 -8.83 6.28 0.02
N ILE A 25 -10.13 6.00 -0.06
CA ILE A 25 -10.72 5.39 -1.26
C ILE A 25 -10.51 6.29 -2.48
N TRP A 26 -10.77 7.59 -2.35
CA TRP A 26 -10.54 8.55 -3.45
C TRP A 26 -9.06 8.63 -3.85
N ILE A 27 -8.14 8.63 -2.87
CA ILE A 27 -6.71 8.54 -3.12
C ILE A 27 -6.39 7.25 -3.89
N ALA A 28 -6.94 6.10 -3.49
CA ALA A 28 -6.73 4.83 -4.15
C ALA A 28 -7.15 4.90 -5.63
N PHE A 29 -8.35 5.39 -5.92
CA PHE A 29 -8.84 5.57 -7.28
C PHE A 29 -7.97 6.53 -8.09
N LEU A 30 -7.55 7.64 -7.48
CA LEU A 30 -6.64 8.59 -8.11
C LEU A 30 -5.32 7.89 -8.47
N LEU A 31 -4.69 7.17 -7.54
CA LEU A 31 -3.42 6.49 -7.82
C LEU A 31 -3.55 5.41 -8.90
N VAL A 32 -4.66 4.66 -8.93
CA VAL A 32 -4.96 3.71 -10.02
C VAL A 32 -5.09 4.45 -11.36
N ALA A 33 -5.87 5.53 -11.41
CA ALA A 33 -6.08 6.30 -12.63
C ALA A 33 -4.78 6.89 -13.16
N PHE A 34 -3.95 7.44 -12.26
CA PHE A 34 -2.60 7.91 -12.59
C PHE A 34 -1.75 6.76 -13.14
N LEU A 35 -1.72 5.60 -12.47
CA LEU A 35 -0.94 4.45 -12.91
C LEU A 35 -1.36 3.97 -14.31
N ILE A 36 -2.67 3.92 -14.60
CA ILE A 36 -3.19 3.53 -15.92
C ILE A 36 -2.85 4.58 -16.97
N PHE A 37 -3.12 5.86 -16.69
CA PHE A 37 -2.85 6.97 -17.62
C PHE A 37 -1.38 7.04 -18.02
N PHE A 38 -0.47 6.94 -17.05
CA PHE A 38 0.95 6.90 -17.33
C PHE A 38 1.39 5.56 -17.91
N GLY A 39 0.72 4.46 -17.55
CA GLY A 39 0.93 3.13 -18.13
C GLY A 39 0.60 3.08 -19.62
N THR A 40 -0.42 3.81 -20.07
CA THR A 40 -0.75 3.92 -21.50
C THR A 40 0.27 4.76 -22.28
N GLU A 41 0.80 5.81 -21.67
CA GLU A 41 1.86 6.64 -22.27
C GLU A 41 3.21 5.91 -22.41
N ILE A 42 3.48 4.91 -21.56
CA ILE A 42 4.64 4.01 -21.70
C ILE A 42 4.64 3.31 -23.07
N TYR A 43 3.45 2.96 -23.59
CA TYR A 43 3.33 2.19 -24.82
C TYR A 43 3.46 3.06 -26.08
N SER A 44 3.19 4.36 -25.98
CA SER A 44 3.14 5.28 -27.12
C SER A 44 4.44 6.05 -27.37
N ASP A 45 5.16 6.50 -26.33
CA ASP A 45 6.38 7.30 -26.49
C ASP A 45 7.30 7.22 -25.25
N PHE A 46 8.46 6.56 -25.42
CA PHE A 46 9.44 6.36 -24.35
C PHE A 46 10.06 7.66 -23.81
N ASN A 47 10.21 8.70 -24.63
CA ASN A 47 10.82 9.96 -24.21
C ASN A 47 9.84 10.83 -23.40
N ARG A 48 8.56 10.83 -23.75
CA ARG A 48 7.52 11.47 -22.91
C ARG A 48 7.40 10.78 -21.56
N PHE A 49 7.48 9.45 -21.53
CA PHE A 49 7.43 8.68 -20.29
C PHE A 49 8.47 9.15 -19.28
N GLN A 50 9.74 9.31 -19.70
CA GLN A 50 10.82 9.72 -18.79
C GLN A 50 10.55 11.07 -18.10
N LYS A 51 9.89 12.01 -18.78
CA LYS A 51 9.52 13.30 -18.21
C LYS A 51 8.46 13.17 -17.10
N TYR A 52 7.45 12.33 -17.30
CA TYR A 52 6.37 12.17 -16.34
C TYR A 52 6.67 11.20 -15.20
N ARG A 53 7.67 10.33 -15.36
CA ARG A 53 8.10 9.38 -14.33
C ARG A 53 8.45 10.06 -13.01
N ILE A 54 9.16 11.18 -13.06
CA ILE A 54 9.58 11.92 -11.85
C ILE A 54 8.36 12.39 -11.06
N SER A 55 7.43 13.07 -11.74
CA SER A 55 6.20 13.55 -11.13
C SER A 55 5.37 12.40 -10.55
N LEU A 56 5.26 11.29 -11.29
CA LEU A 56 4.54 10.11 -10.84
C LEU A 56 5.18 9.49 -9.59
N SER A 57 6.51 9.38 -9.52
CA SER A 57 7.20 8.88 -8.33
C SER A 57 6.86 9.67 -7.08
N TRP A 58 6.89 11.01 -7.18
CA TRP A 58 6.61 11.89 -6.06
C TRP A 58 5.13 11.86 -5.66
N ILE A 59 4.22 11.79 -6.63
CA ILE A 59 2.79 11.61 -6.37
C ILE A 59 2.56 10.28 -5.62
N MET A 60 3.12 9.17 -6.13
CA MET A 60 3.01 7.86 -5.48
C MET A 60 3.56 7.92 -4.04
N PHE A 61 4.74 8.51 -3.85
CA PHE A 61 5.36 8.66 -2.53
C PHE A 61 4.48 9.45 -1.55
N VAL A 62 4.03 10.65 -1.94
CA VAL A 62 3.26 11.55 -1.06
C VAL A 62 1.92 10.92 -0.70
N PHE A 63 1.15 10.47 -1.69
CA PHE A 63 -0.18 9.94 -1.46
C PHE A 63 -0.17 8.59 -0.72
N PHE A 64 0.79 7.71 -1.03
CA PHE A 64 0.95 6.46 -0.28
C PHE A 64 1.31 6.73 1.19
N THR A 65 2.28 7.63 1.42
CA THR A 65 2.70 8.00 2.78
C THR A 65 1.55 8.63 3.57
N LEU A 66 0.80 9.55 2.95
CA LEU A 66 -0.39 10.15 3.57
C LEU A 66 -1.46 9.10 3.87
N ALA A 67 -1.73 8.17 2.96
CA ALA A 67 -2.72 7.11 3.20
C ALA A 67 -2.36 6.25 4.42
N ILE A 68 -1.11 5.77 4.51
CA ILE A 68 -0.64 4.98 5.65
C ILE A 68 -0.65 5.80 6.95
N ALA A 69 -0.26 7.07 6.89
CA ALA A 69 -0.29 7.96 8.06
C ALA A 69 -1.72 8.20 8.56
N THR A 70 -2.68 8.38 7.63
CA THR A 70 -4.10 8.56 7.98
C THR A 70 -4.71 7.31 8.60
N ASP A 71 -4.41 6.11 8.09
CA ASP A 71 -4.86 4.82 8.68
C ASP A 71 -4.32 4.62 10.12
N PHE A 72 -3.08 5.04 10.37
CA PHE A 72 -2.55 4.98 11.72
C PHE A 72 -3.27 5.97 12.66
N ALA A 73 -3.58 7.17 12.15
CA ALA A 73 -4.25 8.22 12.90
C ALA A 73 -5.72 7.89 13.21
N ASP A 74 -6.49 7.40 12.24
CA ASP A 74 -7.89 7.00 12.48
C ASP A 74 -7.99 5.76 13.36
N GLY A 75 -7.10 4.78 13.22
CA GLY A 75 -7.04 3.63 14.12
C GLY A 75 -6.72 4.04 15.56
N TYR A 76 -5.93 5.09 15.76
CA TYR A 76 -5.69 5.67 17.09
C TYR A 76 -6.92 6.43 17.62
N LEU A 77 -7.54 7.28 16.80
CA LEU A 77 -8.70 8.09 17.17
C LEU A 77 -9.94 7.22 17.45
N ALA A 78 -10.21 6.21 16.63
CA ALA A 78 -11.32 5.28 16.82
C ALA A 78 -11.22 4.50 18.14
N ARG A 79 -10.02 4.05 18.51
CA ARG A 79 -9.77 3.41 19.81
C ARG A 79 -9.97 4.38 20.97
N LYS A 80 -9.54 5.65 20.81
CA LYS A 80 -9.67 6.69 21.84
C LYS A 80 -11.12 7.12 22.05
N TRP A 81 -11.92 7.16 20.98
CA TRP A 81 -13.30 7.65 21.02
C TRP A 81 -14.35 6.54 21.14
N LYS A 82 -13.95 5.25 21.10
CA LYS A 82 -14.85 4.08 21.14
C LYS A 82 -15.95 4.12 20.06
N VAL A 83 -15.71 4.86 18.97
CA VAL A 83 -16.63 4.93 17.84
C VAL A 83 -16.26 3.83 16.86
N VAL A 84 -17.20 2.91 16.64
CA VAL A 84 -17.03 1.79 15.71
C VAL A 84 -18.12 1.94 14.64
N SER A 85 -17.71 2.33 13.44
CA SER A 85 -18.60 2.45 12.28
C SER A 85 -18.56 1.15 11.46
N ASP A 86 -19.74 0.62 11.09
CA ASP A 86 -19.83 -0.56 10.23
C ASP A 86 -19.39 -0.27 8.78
N TYR A 87 -19.48 0.99 8.35
CA TYR A 87 -18.95 1.43 7.06
C TYR A 87 -17.41 1.31 7.04
N GLY A 88 -16.73 1.89 8.04
CA GLY A 88 -15.28 1.82 8.15
C GLY A 88 -14.76 0.38 8.14
N LYS A 89 -15.38 -0.52 8.92
CA LYS A 89 -14.98 -1.95 8.99
C LYS A 89 -14.86 -2.65 7.63
N LEU A 90 -15.71 -2.32 6.67
CA LEU A 90 -15.69 -2.95 5.35
C LEU A 90 -14.75 -2.21 4.39
N TRP A 91 -14.77 -0.88 4.43
CA TRP A 91 -14.07 -0.05 3.45
C TRP A 91 -12.60 0.18 3.80
N ASP A 92 -12.24 0.19 5.10
CA ASP A 92 -10.86 0.30 5.58
C ASP A 92 -9.94 -0.76 4.96
N PRO A 93 -10.24 -2.08 5.08
CA PRO A 93 -9.35 -3.12 4.56
C PRO A 93 -9.32 -3.16 3.03
N LEU A 94 -10.36 -2.66 2.36
CA LEU A 94 -10.43 -2.59 0.91
C LEU A 94 -9.52 -1.47 0.39
N ALA A 95 -9.64 -0.27 0.95
CA ALA A 95 -8.83 0.89 0.57
C ALA A 95 -7.34 0.64 0.81
N ASP A 96 -7.00 0.08 1.98
CA ASP A 96 -5.61 -0.26 2.34
C ASP A 96 -4.99 -1.24 1.32
N LYS A 97 -5.73 -2.27 0.92
CA LYS A 97 -5.29 -3.23 -0.11
C LYS A 97 -5.07 -2.59 -1.46
N ILE A 98 -6.01 -1.77 -1.94
CA ILE A 98 -5.91 -1.17 -3.27
C ILE A 98 -4.69 -0.26 -3.31
N ILE A 99 -4.52 0.62 -2.32
CA ILE A 99 -3.39 1.55 -2.25
C ILE A 99 -2.05 0.79 -2.19
N THR A 100 -1.98 -0.25 -1.36
CA THR A 100 -0.78 -1.09 -1.24
C THR A 100 -0.46 -1.83 -2.53
N ILE A 101 -1.45 -2.46 -3.18
CA ILE A 101 -1.25 -3.18 -4.45
C ILE A 101 -0.80 -2.21 -5.55
N VAL A 102 -1.41 -1.02 -5.65
CA VAL A 102 -1.02 -0.01 -6.64
C VAL A 102 0.42 0.45 -6.45
N ALA A 103 0.84 0.70 -5.21
CA ALA A 103 2.22 1.06 -4.91
C ALA A 103 3.20 -0.09 -5.24
N LEU A 104 2.84 -1.33 -4.93
CA LEU A 104 3.63 -2.51 -5.28
C LEU A 104 3.78 -2.68 -6.79
N VAL A 105 2.68 -2.54 -7.55
CA VAL A 105 2.69 -2.62 -9.02
C VAL A 105 3.55 -1.51 -9.60
N TYR A 106 3.41 -0.28 -9.10
CA TYR A 106 4.25 0.84 -9.53
C TYR A 106 5.74 0.56 -9.29
N LEU A 107 6.11 0.00 -8.13
CA LEU A 107 7.51 -0.34 -7.83
C LEU A 107 8.05 -1.50 -8.67
N ILE A 108 7.19 -2.40 -9.17
CA ILE A 108 7.57 -3.37 -10.21
C ILE A 108 7.88 -2.63 -11.51
N LEU A 109 7.00 -1.75 -11.97
CA LEU A 109 7.20 -0.97 -13.20
C LEU A 109 8.42 -0.04 -13.12
N ALA A 110 8.78 0.41 -11.91
CA ALA A 110 9.98 1.18 -11.64
C ALA A 110 11.26 0.33 -11.51
N ASN A 111 11.19 -0.99 -11.71
CA ASN A 111 12.29 -1.97 -11.58
C ASN A 111 12.94 -2.03 -10.19
N TRP A 112 12.24 -1.61 -9.15
CA TRP A 112 12.73 -1.75 -7.77
C TRP A 112 12.34 -3.09 -7.16
N PHE A 113 11.13 -3.58 -7.45
CA PHE A 113 10.59 -4.79 -6.84
C PHE A 113 10.53 -5.94 -7.84
N ASN A 114 10.90 -7.14 -7.40
CA ASN A 114 10.79 -8.36 -8.20
C ASN A 114 9.30 -8.76 -8.34
N PRO A 115 8.76 -8.91 -9.57
CA PRO A 115 7.36 -9.26 -9.77
C PRO A 115 6.93 -10.55 -9.07
N GLY A 116 7.77 -11.59 -9.10
CA GLY A 116 7.49 -12.88 -8.48
C GLY A 116 7.32 -12.76 -6.96
N LEU A 117 8.22 -12.03 -6.29
CA LEU A 117 8.13 -11.82 -4.84
C LEU A 117 6.88 -11.02 -4.45
N VAL A 118 6.53 -9.99 -5.23
CA VAL A 118 5.31 -9.21 -4.99
C VAL A 118 4.06 -10.06 -5.15
N VAL A 119 3.98 -10.89 -6.20
CA VAL A 119 2.86 -11.82 -6.41
C VAL A 119 2.70 -12.77 -5.23
N LEU A 120 3.80 -13.31 -4.68
CA LEU A 120 3.76 -14.16 -3.49
C LEU A 120 3.19 -13.43 -2.27
N ILE A 121 3.56 -12.15 -2.06
CA ILE A 121 3.01 -11.33 -0.97
C ILE A 121 1.50 -11.13 -1.16
N VAL A 122 1.07 -10.75 -2.36
CA VAL A 122 -0.35 -10.45 -2.67
C VAL A 122 -1.21 -11.70 -2.57
N ILE A 123 -0.82 -12.81 -3.21
CA ILE A 123 -1.58 -14.07 -3.16
C ILE A 123 -1.75 -14.54 -1.71
N ARG A 124 -0.66 -14.53 -0.94
CA ARG A 124 -0.72 -14.90 0.48
C ARG A 124 -1.73 -14.03 1.22
N ASP A 125 -1.69 -12.72 1.05
CA ASP A 125 -2.61 -11.82 1.76
C ASP A 125 -4.08 -12.07 1.42
N LEU A 126 -4.37 -12.33 0.15
CA LEU A 126 -5.71 -12.74 -0.28
C LEU A 126 -6.16 -14.04 0.40
N ILE A 127 -5.27 -15.04 0.51
CA ILE A 127 -5.55 -16.30 1.21
C ILE A 127 -5.85 -16.05 2.70
N VAL A 128 -5.00 -15.29 3.39
CA VAL A 128 -5.16 -15.02 4.83
C VAL A 128 -6.45 -14.25 5.12
N ASP A 129 -6.82 -13.29 4.27
CA ASP A 129 -8.07 -12.57 4.45
C ASP A 129 -9.30 -13.43 4.12
N GLY A 130 -9.21 -14.32 3.13
CA GLY A 130 -10.22 -15.35 2.91
C GLY A 130 -10.41 -16.26 4.13
N LEU A 131 -9.31 -16.70 4.76
CA LEU A 131 -9.35 -17.49 5.99
C LEU A 131 -9.99 -16.70 7.14
N ARG A 132 -9.67 -15.41 7.28
CA ARG A 132 -10.29 -14.52 8.30
C ARG A 132 -11.79 -14.39 8.12
N ILE A 133 -12.27 -14.23 6.89
CA ILE A 133 -13.70 -14.19 6.60
C ILE A 133 -14.37 -15.51 6.97
N GLN A 134 -13.75 -16.65 6.63
CA GLN A 134 -14.27 -17.96 7.00
C GLN A 134 -14.32 -18.16 8.52
N MET A 135 -13.27 -17.77 9.25
CA MET A 135 -13.23 -17.83 10.72
C MET A 135 -14.28 -16.92 11.36
N ALA A 136 -14.49 -15.71 10.83
CA ALA A 136 -15.52 -14.79 11.29
C ALA A 136 -16.93 -15.40 11.17
N ARG A 137 -17.21 -16.10 10.06
CA ARG A 137 -18.49 -16.82 9.87
C ARG A 137 -18.71 -17.94 10.89
N LYS A 138 -17.63 -18.55 11.38
CA LYS A 138 -17.65 -19.58 12.42
C LYS A 138 -17.60 -19.02 13.85
N GLN A 139 -17.76 -17.70 14.03
CA GLN A 139 -17.65 -17.02 15.32
C GLN A 139 -16.31 -17.26 16.05
N MET A 140 -15.25 -17.60 15.31
CA MET A 140 -13.92 -17.81 15.87
C MET A 140 -13.22 -16.47 16.12
N ASP A 141 -12.33 -16.42 17.12
CA ASP A 141 -11.55 -15.21 17.39
C ASP A 141 -10.57 -14.89 16.23
N VAL A 142 -10.90 -13.86 15.46
CA VAL A 142 -10.17 -13.42 14.26
C VAL A 142 -9.02 -12.45 14.60
N LYS A 143 -8.70 -12.24 15.88
CA LYS A 143 -7.66 -11.29 16.31
C LYS A 143 -6.35 -11.45 15.54
N ALA A 144 -5.81 -10.31 15.13
CA ALA A 144 -4.56 -10.25 14.38
C ALA A 144 -3.37 -10.74 15.19
N SER A 145 -2.61 -11.70 14.65
CA SER A 145 -1.34 -12.12 15.25
C SER A 145 -0.37 -10.93 15.25
N LYS A 146 0.50 -10.84 16.26
CA LYS A 146 1.53 -9.80 16.34
C LYS A 146 2.39 -9.77 15.08
N LEU A 147 2.72 -10.95 14.54
CA LEU A 147 3.49 -11.08 13.31
C LEU A 147 2.77 -10.54 12.08
N ALA A 148 1.44 -10.68 11.98
CA ALA A 148 0.69 -10.08 10.88
C ALA A 148 0.72 -8.54 10.93
N LYS A 149 0.71 -7.93 12.13
CA LYS A 149 0.87 -6.47 12.28
C LYS A 149 2.27 -6.01 11.91
N ILE A 150 3.30 -6.74 12.37
CA ILE A 150 4.70 -6.46 12.05
C ILE A 150 4.90 -6.56 10.52
N LYS A 151 4.32 -7.57 9.88
CA LYS A 151 4.38 -7.75 8.43
C LYS A 151 3.86 -6.53 7.67
N THR A 152 2.65 -6.07 8.01
CA THR A 152 2.05 -4.90 7.35
C THR A 152 2.89 -3.65 7.57
N PHE A 153 3.36 -3.41 8.80
CA PHE A 153 4.23 -2.28 9.09
C PHE A 153 5.55 -2.32 8.30
N TYR A 154 6.17 -3.50 8.24
CA TYR A 154 7.42 -3.72 7.54
C TYR A 154 7.29 -3.46 6.03
N ILE A 155 6.26 -4.02 5.37
CA ILE A 155 6.07 -3.83 3.93
C ILE A 155 5.71 -2.37 3.62
N SER A 156 4.91 -1.69 4.44
CA SER A 156 4.57 -0.28 4.23
C SER A 156 5.80 0.62 4.33
N ILE A 157 6.69 0.40 5.29
CA ILE A 157 7.96 1.14 5.38
C ILE A 157 8.84 0.86 4.17
N LEU A 158 8.98 -0.40 3.77
CA LEU A 158 9.79 -0.78 2.62
C LEU A 158 9.29 -0.07 1.35
N ILE A 159 7.97 -0.01 1.14
CA ILE A 159 7.35 0.71 0.03
C ILE A 159 7.66 2.21 0.11
N ILE A 160 7.45 2.86 1.26
CA ILE A 160 7.70 4.31 1.44
C ILE A 160 9.14 4.66 1.12
N VAL A 161 10.10 3.92 1.69
CA VAL A 161 11.53 4.14 1.46
C VAL A 161 11.88 3.94 0.00
N THR A 162 11.36 2.88 -0.64
CA THR A 162 11.66 2.59 -2.04
C THR A 162 11.06 3.65 -2.98
N LEU A 163 9.85 4.14 -2.69
CA LEU A 163 9.22 5.24 -3.45
C LEU A 163 10.04 6.53 -3.34
N LEU A 164 10.55 6.86 -2.15
CA LEU A 164 11.42 8.00 -1.93
C LEU A 164 12.72 7.88 -2.72
N LEU A 165 13.40 6.72 -2.61
CA LEU A 165 14.63 6.44 -3.35
C LEU A 165 14.40 6.56 -4.86
N ASN A 166 13.31 5.99 -5.37
CA ASN A 166 12.94 6.08 -6.77
C ASN A 166 12.76 7.54 -7.23
N GLY A 167 12.10 8.39 -6.43
CA GLY A 167 11.96 9.82 -6.72
C GLY A 167 13.31 10.55 -6.78
N ILE A 168 14.21 10.27 -5.83
CA ILE A 168 15.56 10.87 -5.77
C ILE A 168 16.39 10.46 -6.99
N PHE A 169 16.47 9.16 -7.30
CA PHE A 169 17.27 8.65 -8.41
C PHE A 169 16.76 9.10 -9.79
N LEU A 170 15.44 9.21 -9.97
CA LEU A 170 14.91 9.77 -11.22
C LEU A 170 15.17 11.26 -11.36
N SER A 171 15.22 12.00 -10.25
CA SER A 171 15.53 13.43 -10.25
C SER A 171 17.02 13.72 -10.54
N SER A 172 17.89 12.71 -10.39
CA SER A 172 19.33 12.82 -10.68
C SER A 172 19.72 12.65 -12.17
N ASN A 173 18.78 12.45 -13.08
CA ASN A 173 19.04 12.21 -14.52
C ASN A 173 19.59 13.44 -15.31
N GLY A 174 20.16 14.44 -14.64
CA GLY A 174 20.77 15.63 -15.24
C GLY A 174 22.09 16.05 -14.58
N ILE A 175 22.69 15.15 -13.79
CA ILE A 175 23.95 15.41 -13.09
C ILE A 175 25.12 15.18 -14.07
N PRO A 176 26.21 15.98 -14.01
CA PRO A 176 27.36 15.82 -14.90
C PRO A 176 27.95 14.40 -14.90
N THR A 177 28.46 13.99 -16.07
CA THR A 177 28.89 12.62 -16.40
C THR A 177 29.98 12.06 -15.49
N ASN A 178 30.75 12.93 -14.84
CA ASN A 178 31.80 12.57 -13.90
C ASN A 178 31.28 11.89 -12.61
N VAL A 179 30.01 12.06 -12.26
CA VAL A 179 29.40 11.43 -11.08
C VAL A 179 28.27 10.45 -11.43
N GLU A 180 27.84 10.35 -12.69
CA GLU A 180 26.80 9.43 -13.16
C GLU A 180 27.10 7.96 -12.81
N ASN A 181 28.37 7.56 -12.92
CA ASN A 181 28.84 6.21 -12.53
C ASN A 181 28.67 5.94 -11.03
N LEU A 182 28.84 6.96 -10.19
CA LEU A 182 28.63 6.84 -8.74
C LEU A 182 27.14 6.67 -8.42
N TYR A 183 26.27 7.48 -9.03
CA TYR A 183 24.82 7.40 -8.85
C TYR A 183 24.26 6.05 -9.29
N SER A 184 24.64 5.56 -10.47
CA SER A 184 24.18 4.26 -10.97
C SER A 184 24.68 3.09 -10.12
N THR A 185 25.90 3.16 -9.60
CA THR A 185 26.44 2.15 -8.66
C THR A 185 25.68 2.17 -7.33
N ALA A 186 25.43 3.36 -6.78
CA ALA A 186 24.66 3.53 -5.55
C ALA A 186 23.21 3.02 -5.71
N GLN A 187 22.56 3.29 -6.84
CA GLN A 187 21.22 2.79 -7.14
C GLN A 187 21.19 1.26 -7.17
N LYS A 188 22.16 0.63 -7.83
CA LYS A 188 22.27 -0.84 -7.86
C LYS A 188 22.48 -1.42 -6.46
N ALA A 189 23.40 -0.86 -5.67
CA ALA A 189 23.64 -1.30 -4.30
C ALA A 189 22.36 -1.20 -3.44
N LEU A 190 21.63 -0.08 -3.52
CA LEU A 190 20.37 0.09 -2.80
C LEU A 190 19.27 -0.85 -3.31
N SER A 191 19.21 -1.14 -4.61
CA SER A 191 18.25 -2.11 -5.14
C SER A 191 18.46 -3.52 -4.58
N ILE A 192 19.71 -3.92 -4.31
CA ILE A 192 20.03 -5.19 -3.64
C ILE A 192 19.53 -5.17 -2.19
N VAL A 193 19.72 -4.08 -1.47
CA VAL A 193 19.20 -3.92 -0.10
C VAL A 193 17.67 -4.02 -0.08
N VAL A 194 17.00 -3.36 -1.04
CA VAL A 194 15.54 -3.44 -1.21
C VAL A 194 15.09 -4.86 -1.53
N LEU A 195 15.82 -5.60 -2.39
CA LEU A 195 15.52 -6.98 -2.71
C LEU A 195 15.63 -7.89 -1.47
N ILE A 196 16.69 -7.75 -0.67
CA ILE A 196 16.86 -8.47 0.60
C ILE A 196 15.69 -8.15 1.54
N GLY A 197 15.31 -6.87 1.64
CA GLY A 197 14.14 -6.45 2.41
C GLY A 197 12.85 -7.10 1.92
N LEU A 198 12.65 -7.16 0.60
CA LEU A 198 11.46 -7.79 0.00
C LEU A 198 11.40 -9.30 0.29
N ILE A 199 12.54 -10.00 0.22
CA ILE A 199 12.65 -11.40 0.64
C ILE A 199 12.28 -11.55 2.12
N GLY A 200 12.78 -10.67 2.98
CA GLY A 200 12.39 -10.61 4.39
C GLY A 200 10.88 -10.43 4.59
N ALA A 201 10.25 -9.53 3.83
CA ALA A 201 8.81 -9.33 3.87
C ALA A 201 8.03 -10.59 3.48
N VAL A 202 8.50 -11.32 2.45
CA VAL A 202 7.92 -12.61 2.04
C VAL A 202 8.03 -13.62 3.19
N ILE A 203 9.21 -13.78 3.80
CA ILE A 203 9.39 -14.73 4.91
C ILE A 203 8.42 -14.41 6.06
N ILE A 204 8.38 -13.17 6.52
CA ILE A 204 7.47 -12.74 7.60
C ILE A 204 6.01 -12.98 7.21
N SER A 205 5.65 -12.72 5.95
CA SER A 205 4.32 -12.97 5.41
C SER A 205 3.97 -14.46 5.50
N TYR A 206 4.82 -15.34 5.00
CA TYR A 206 4.54 -16.78 5.00
C TYR A 206 4.48 -17.35 6.42
N VAL A 207 5.40 -16.98 7.30
CA VAL A 207 5.39 -17.40 8.72
C VAL A 207 4.09 -16.96 9.41
N SER A 208 3.69 -15.70 9.25
CA SER A 208 2.43 -15.23 9.82
C SER A 208 1.20 -15.87 9.16
N GLY A 209 1.29 -16.28 7.89
CA GLY A 209 0.20 -16.93 7.16
C GLY A 209 -0.01 -18.36 7.65
N TYR A 210 1.08 -19.08 7.90
CA TYR A 210 1.07 -20.41 8.49
C TYR A 210 0.38 -20.41 9.86
N GLN A 211 0.68 -19.43 10.72
CA GLN A 211 0.01 -19.30 12.03
C GLN A 211 -1.50 -19.13 11.92
N TYR A 212 -1.96 -18.41 10.89
CA TYR A 212 -3.39 -18.26 10.61
C TYR A 212 -4.03 -19.56 10.14
N LEU A 213 -3.34 -20.28 9.24
CA LEU A 213 -3.80 -21.57 8.76
C LEU A 213 -3.90 -22.59 9.90
N GLU A 214 -2.86 -22.70 10.72
CA GLU A 214 -2.83 -23.59 11.89
C GLU A 214 -4.00 -23.29 12.86
N LYS A 215 -4.23 -22.01 13.17
CA LYS A 215 -5.36 -21.59 14.03
C LYS A 215 -6.70 -22.00 13.43
N SER A 216 -6.86 -21.90 12.11
CA SER A 216 -8.09 -22.29 11.40
C SER A 216 -8.33 -23.81 11.38
N LEU A 217 -7.26 -24.61 11.36
CA LEU A 217 -7.35 -26.08 11.32
C LEU A 217 -7.63 -26.68 12.71
N LYS A 218 -7.03 -26.14 13.77
CA LYS A 218 -7.19 -26.66 15.14
C LYS A 218 -8.61 -26.56 15.72
N HIS A 219 -9.49 -25.76 15.10
CA HIS A 219 -10.90 -25.60 15.53
C HIS A 219 -11.90 -26.31 14.59
N LYS A 220 -11.42 -27.18 13.69
CA LYS A 220 -12.27 -28.11 12.95
C LYS A 220 -12.56 -29.41 13.72
N GLN A 221 -11.87 -29.64 14.85
CA GLN A 221 -12.13 -30.71 15.82
C GLN A 221 -12.94 -30.15 16.98
#